data_AF-A0A7C5YKB9-F1
#
_entry.id   AF-A0A7C5YKB9-F1
#
_cell.length_a   1.000
_cell.length_b   1.000
_cell.length_c   1.000
_cell.angle_alpha   90.00
_cell.angle_beta   90.00
_cell.angle_gamma   90.00
#
_symmetry.space_group_name_H-M   'P 1'
#
loop_
_entity.id
_entity.type
_entity.pdbx_description
1 polymer ?
#
loop_
_entity_poly.entity_id
_entity_poly.type
_entity_poly.pdbx_seq_one_letter_code
_entity_poly.pdbx_strand_id
1 'polypeptide(L)'
;MYQIYIVDPDNFRAWTTGALSDTQLWLFDAQGNALWHNDDRPSDVVQPDQGSFHSYIGGGSAATNYYLSNATNTAAGAAGSATWGLPGPGLYYIAVSAYNRDPRDAGGGNVVYSGSPFSGIHKSNPDDPDRVVASWTGTGGTGDYTIHLQGAAFVPEPASVLALGAGLAGLVGLRRRKK
;
A
#
# COMPACT_ATOMS: atom_id res chain seq x y z
N MET A 1 -8.59 -0.65 5.28
CA MET A 1 -7.13 -0.82 5.18
C MET A 1 -6.79 -2.21 5.70
N TYR A 2 -5.80 -2.88 5.11
CA TYR A 2 -5.24 -4.16 5.55
C TYR A 2 -3.83 -3.94 6.07
N GLN A 3 -3.45 -4.68 7.10
CA GLN A 3 -2.08 -4.72 7.59
C GLN A 3 -1.33 -5.86 6.88
N ILE A 4 -0.14 -5.58 6.38
CA ILE A 4 0.72 -6.55 5.69
C ILE A 4 2.14 -6.49 6.27
N TYR A 5 2.85 -7.62 6.19
CA TYR A 5 4.28 -7.65 6.48
C TYR A 5 5.05 -7.76 5.17
N ILE A 6 5.75 -6.71 4.76
CA ILE A 6 6.60 -6.73 3.57
C ILE A 6 7.92 -7.42 3.95
N VAL A 7 8.16 -8.60 3.36
CA VAL A 7 9.33 -9.44 3.62
C VAL A 7 10.48 -9.13 2.67
N ASP A 8 10.17 -8.72 1.44
CA ASP A 8 11.13 -8.43 0.38
C ASP A 8 10.74 -7.10 -0.30
N PRO A 9 11.25 -5.97 0.23
CA PRO A 9 10.93 -4.64 -0.29
C PRO A 9 11.31 -4.41 -1.75
N ASP A 10 12.43 -5.01 -2.19
CA ASP A 10 12.94 -4.83 -3.55
C ASP A 10 12.05 -5.52 -4.58
N ASN A 11 11.41 -6.63 -4.19
CA ASN A 11 10.47 -7.37 -5.02
C ASN A 11 8.98 -7.12 -4.65
N PHE A 12 8.68 -6.16 -3.78
CA PHE A 12 7.31 -5.87 -3.39
C PHE A 12 6.48 -5.34 -4.56
N ARG A 13 5.31 -5.96 -4.78
CA ARG A 13 4.30 -5.53 -5.75
C ARG A 13 2.91 -5.81 -5.20
N ALA A 14 2.00 -4.90 -5.45
CA ALA A 14 0.58 -5.02 -5.17
C ALA A 14 -0.22 -4.56 -6.38
N TRP A 15 -1.25 -5.31 -6.74
CA TRP A 15 -2.15 -4.93 -7.83
C TRP A 15 -3.55 -5.45 -7.60
N THR A 16 -4.52 -4.82 -8.24
CA THR A 16 -5.93 -5.19 -8.16
C THR A 16 -6.39 -5.91 -9.42
N THR A 17 -7.36 -6.81 -9.26
CA THR A 17 -8.21 -7.34 -10.34
C THR A 17 -9.64 -7.42 -9.81
N GLY A 18 -10.64 -7.68 -10.67
CA GLY A 18 -12.00 -7.99 -10.24
C GLY A 18 -13.08 -7.24 -11.01
N ALA A 19 -14.25 -7.14 -10.39
CA ALA A 19 -15.43 -6.52 -11.00
C ALA A 19 -15.54 -5.02 -10.67
N LEU A 20 -14.86 -4.55 -9.62
CA LEU A 20 -14.70 -3.13 -9.37
C LEU A 20 -13.88 -2.52 -10.52
N SER A 21 -14.55 -1.77 -11.39
CA SER A 21 -13.99 -1.35 -12.67
C SER A 21 -12.79 -0.42 -12.54
N ASP A 22 -12.79 0.41 -11.50
CA ASP A 22 -11.86 1.51 -11.32
C ASP A 22 -11.43 1.55 -9.85
N THR A 23 -10.17 1.18 -9.61
CA THR A 23 -9.61 1.04 -8.27
C THR A 23 -8.50 2.05 -8.05
N GLN A 24 -8.24 2.38 -6.78
CA GLN A 24 -7.06 3.11 -6.33
C GLN A 24 -6.34 2.28 -5.26
N LEU A 25 -5.02 2.14 -5.37
CA LEU A 25 -4.17 1.54 -4.35
C LEU A 25 -3.44 2.62 -3.55
N TRP A 26 -3.31 2.39 -2.25
CA TRP A 26 -2.66 3.28 -1.30
C TRP A 26 -1.78 2.47 -0.36
N LEU A 27 -0.50 2.83 -0.26
CA LEU A 27 0.47 2.19 0.63
C LEU A 27 0.93 3.18 1.68
N PHE A 28 0.93 2.75 2.94
CA PHE A 28 1.32 3.53 4.10
C PHE A 28 2.35 2.80 4.95
N ASP A 29 3.21 3.54 5.64
CA ASP A 29 4.09 2.98 6.67
C ASP A 29 3.31 2.57 7.94
N ALA A 30 4.01 1.99 8.92
CA ALA A 30 3.42 1.57 10.19
C ALA A 30 2.86 2.73 11.04
N GLN A 31 3.22 3.98 10.75
CA GLN A 31 2.72 5.18 11.42
C GLN A 31 1.52 5.81 10.67
N GLY A 32 1.14 5.25 9.51
CA GLY A 32 0.05 5.77 8.68
C GLY A 32 0.46 6.89 7.74
N ASN A 33 1.76 7.18 7.59
CA ASN A 33 2.22 8.11 6.55
C ASN A 33 2.04 7.46 5.19
N ALA A 34 1.46 8.18 4.24
CA ALA A 34 1.40 7.73 2.86
C ALA A 34 2.82 7.59 2.29
N LEU A 35 3.03 6.55 1.50
CA LEU A 35 4.28 6.26 0.80
C LEU A 35 4.07 6.30 -0.70
N TRP A 36 3.12 5.50 -1.20
CA TRP A 36 2.88 5.31 -2.61
C TRP A 36 1.39 5.22 -2.91
N HIS A 37 0.99 5.74 -4.06
CA HIS A 37 -0.37 5.68 -4.61
C HIS A 37 -0.32 5.38 -6.10
N ASN A 38 -1.33 4.67 -6.60
CA ASN A 38 -1.61 4.57 -8.02
C ASN A 38 -3.11 4.34 -8.24
N ASP A 39 -3.62 4.92 -9.32
CA ASP A 39 -5.02 4.84 -9.74
C ASP A 39 -5.14 3.77 -10.84
N ASP A 40 -4.60 4.10 -12.02
CA ASP A 40 -4.55 3.22 -13.18
C ASP A 40 -3.19 2.54 -13.30
N ARG A 41 -3.17 1.30 -13.78
CA ARG A 41 -1.91 0.60 -14.04
C ARG A 41 -1.08 1.32 -15.13
N PRO A 42 0.24 1.50 -14.94
CA PRO A 42 1.16 1.87 -16.02
C PRO A 42 1.12 0.88 -17.19
N SER A 43 1.06 1.36 -18.43
CA SER A 43 0.87 0.48 -19.61
C SER A 43 1.98 -0.53 -19.87
N ASP A 44 3.18 -0.28 -19.35
CA ASP A 44 4.36 -1.13 -19.45
C ASP A 44 4.41 -2.24 -18.40
N VAL A 45 3.58 -2.14 -17.35
CA VAL A 45 3.38 -3.22 -16.38
C VAL A 45 2.15 -4.00 -16.82
N VAL A 46 2.29 -5.32 -17.02
CA VAL A 46 1.14 -6.19 -17.31
C VAL A 46 1.12 -7.38 -16.36
N GLN A 47 0.16 -7.38 -15.44
CA GLN A 47 -0.14 -8.55 -14.61
C GLN A 47 -1.31 -9.35 -15.20
N PRO A 48 -1.40 -10.67 -14.91
CA PRO A 48 -2.52 -11.50 -15.34
C PRO A 48 -3.87 -10.91 -14.91
N ASP A 49 -4.83 -10.90 -15.82
CA ASP A 49 -6.23 -10.48 -15.60
C ASP A 49 -6.43 -9.04 -15.10
N GLN A 50 -5.38 -8.21 -15.13
CA GLN A 50 -5.45 -6.83 -14.68
C GLN A 50 -5.79 -5.89 -15.84
N GLY A 51 -6.93 -5.20 -15.74
CA GLY A 51 -7.34 -4.15 -16.67
C GLY A 51 -6.59 -2.83 -16.48
N SER A 52 -6.78 -1.87 -17.39
CA SER A 52 -6.10 -0.57 -17.32
C SER A 52 -6.52 0.30 -16.13
N PHE A 53 -7.79 0.22 -15.74
CA PHE A 53 -8.37 0.95 -14.59
C PHE A 53 -8.15 0.25 -13.24
N HIS A 54 -7.26 -0.74 -13.21
CA HIS A 54 -6.87 -1.42 -11.98
C HIS A 54 -5.50 -0.91 -11.55
N SER A 55 -5.30 -0.68 -10.26
CA SER A 55 -4.08 -0.07 -9.76
C SER A 55 -2.92 -1.05 -9.62
N TYR A 56 -1.72 -0.50 -9.62
CA TYR A 56 -0.45 -1.17 -9.40
C TYR A 56 0.49 -0.32 -8.54
N ILE A 57 1.02 -0.88 -7.45
CA ILE A 57 2.11 -0.30 -6.67
C ILE A 57 3.24 -1.33 -6.61
N GLY A 58 4.45 -0.95 -7.01
CA GLY A 58 5.59 -1.86 -6.98
C GLY A 58 6.74 -1.39 -7.85
N GLY A 59 7.86 -2.10 -7.75
CA GLY A 59 8.95 -2.00 -8.71
C GLY A 59 8.57 -2.60 -10.06
N GLY A 60 9.39 -2.42 -11.10
CA GLY A 60 9.22 -3.09 -12.40
C GLY A 60 8.44 -2.33 -13.47
N SER A 61 8.02 -1.09 -13.19
CA SER A 61 7.63 -0.13 -14.23
C SER A 61 8.84 0.71 -14.66
N ALA A 62 8.75 1.37 -15.81
CA ALA A 62 9.72 2.32 -16.31
C ALA A 62 9.87 3.49 -15.34
N ALA A 63 11.11 3.99 -15.19
CA ALA A 63 11.42 5.09 -14.27
C ALA A 63 10.51 6.31 -14.50
N THR A 64 10.11 6.59 -15.74
CA THR A 64 9.23 7.71 -16.12
C THR A 64 7.82 7.64 -15.52
N ASN A 65 7.39 6.47 -15.02
CA ASN A 65 6.07 6.30 -14.41
C ASN A 65 6.05 6.61 -12.91
N TYR A 66 7.20 6.93 -12.30
CA TYR A 66 7.27 7.30 -10.88
C TYR A 66 7.35 8.82 -10.71
N TYR A 67 6.44 9.36 -9.91
CA TYR A 67 6.29 10.80 -9.69
C TYR A 67 6.44 11.11 -8.21
N LEU A 68 7.24 12.12 -7.86
CA LEU A 68 7.27 12.66 -6.51
C LEU A 68 6.21 13.76 -6.40
N SER A 69 5.31 13.64 -5.43
CA SER A 69 4.35 14.71 -5.14
C SER A 69 5.06 16.01 -4.72
N ASN A 70 4.47 17.17 -4.99
CA ASN A 70 5.01 18.45 -4.53
C ASN A 70 4.99 18.57 -2.98
N ALA A 71 5.52 19.67 -2.44
CA ALA A 71 5.67 19.89 -1.00
C ALA A 71 4.36 19.83 -0.17
N THR A 72 3.21 19.91 -0.83
CA THR A 72 1.88 19.90 -0.19
C THR A 72 0.97 18.83 -0.77
N ASN A 73 1.51 17.85 -1.50
CA ASN A 73 0.77 16.78 -2.18
C ASN A 73 -0.42 17.25 -3.06
N THR A 74 -0.35 18.47 -3.61
CA THR A 74 -1.42 19.07 -4.45
C THR A 74 -1.16 18.96 -5.95
N ALA A 75 0.05 18.57 -6.34
CA ALA A 75 0.44 18.33 -7.74
C ALA A 75 1.47 17.20 -7.84
N ALA A 76 1.47 16.49 -8.96
CA ALA A 76 2.56 15.60 -9.35
C ALA A 76 3.81 16.41 -9.71
N GLY A 77 4.98 15.85 -9.39
CA GLY A 77 6.25 16.30 -9.94
C GLY A 77 6.44 15.90 -11.40
N ALA A 78 7.67 16.00 -11.91
CA ALA A 78 7.99 15.56 -13.26
C ALA A 78 7.97 14.02 -13.38
N ALA A 79 7.77 13.50 -14.59
CA ALA A 79 7.94 12.07 -14.88
C ALA A 79 9.37 11.61 -14.49
N GLY A 80 9.47 10.53 -13.71
CA GLY A 80 10.75 10.03 -13.19
C GLY A 80 11.37 10.84 -12.07
N SER A 81 10.62 11.76 -11.45
CA SER A 81 11.07 12.51 -10.28
C SER A 81 11.13 11.67 -8.99
N ALA A 82 10.53 10.47 -8.99
CA ALA A 82 10.66 9.51 -7.91
C ALA A 82 11.36 8.23 -8.38
N THR A 83 11.97 7.53 -7.43
CA THR A 83 12.51 6.18 -7.61
C THR A 83 11.75 5.25 -6.68
N TRP A 84 11.31 4.10 -7.22
CA TRP A 84 10.69 3.05 -6.41
C TRP A 84 11.57 2.67 -5.22
N GLY A 85 10.94 2.45 -4.08
CA GLY A 85 11.61 1.95 -2.89
C GLY A 85 10.74 2.05 -1.65
N LEU A 86 11.04 1.21 -0.67
CA LEU A 86 10.41 1.21 0.65
C LEU A 86 11.49 1.37 1.73
N PRO A 87 11.15 1.92 2.90
CA PRO A 87 12.11 2.10 4.01
C PRO A 87 12.84 0.82 4.46
N GLY A 88 12.23 -0.35 4.26
CA GLY A 88 12.81 -1.67 4.58
C GLY A 88 11.73 -2.72 4.85
N PRO A 89 12.12 -3.96 5.20
CA PRO A 89 11.16 -4.98 5.59
C PRO A 89 10.42 -4.57 6.87
N GLY A 90 9.15 -4.92 6.99
CA GLY A 90 8.38 -4.59 8.18
C GLY A 90 6.87 -4.51 7.98
N LEU A 91 6.20 -3.87 8.95
CA LEU A 91 4.76 -3.64 8.92
C LEU A 91 4.40 -2.44 8.08
N TYR A 92 3.40 -2.63 7.22
CA TYR A 92 2.81 -1.59 6.38
C TYR A 92 1.29 -1.74 6.39
N TYR A 93 0.61 -0.68 5.97
CA TYR A 93 -0.81 -0.74 5.68
C TYR A 93 -1.06 -0.51 4.20
N ILE A 94 -1.97 -1.27 3.62
CA ILE A 94 -2.42 -1.13 2.24
C ILE A 94 -3.93 -0.93 2.20
N ALA A 95 -4.39 -0.09 1.29
CA ALA A 95 -5.82 0.15 1.08
C ALA A 95 -6.14 0.06 -0.41
N VAL A 96 -7.34 -0.44 -0.69
CA VAL A 96 -8.00 -0.33 -1.98
C VAL A 96 -9.21 0.56 -1.78
N SER A 97 -9.38 1.55 -2.65
CA SER A 97 -10.63 2.29 -2.78
C SER A 97 -11.10 2.24 -4.23
N ALA A 98 -12.36 2.62 -4.47
CA ALA A 98 -12.83 2.88 -5.81
C ALA A 98 -12.54 4.35 -6.15
N TYR A 99 -12.18 4.64 -7.40
CA TYR A 99 -12.12 6.02 -7.85
C TYR A 99 -13.50 6.69 -7.69
N ASN A 100 -13.64 7.90 -7.14
CA ASN A 100 -12.63 8.81 -6.57
C ASN A 100 -12.81 8.90 -5.05
N ARG A 101 -12.24 7.96 -4.29
CA ARG A 101 -12.34 7.92 -2.82
C ARG A 101 -10.95 7.95 -2.20
N ASP A 102 -10.52 9.16 -1.86
CA ASP A 102 -9.16 9.44 -1.44
C ASP A 102 -9.02 9.52 0.10
N PRO A 103 -7.86 9.11 0.64
CA PRO A 103 -7.46 9.42 2.01
C PRO A 103 -7.11 10.91 2.14
N ARG A 104 -7.46 11.50 3.29
CA ARG A 104 -7.12 12.87 3.66
C ARG A 104 -6.37 12.90 4.99
N ASP A 105 -5.57 13.95 5.15
CA ASP A 105 -4.91 14.28 6.41
C ASP A 105 -5.89 14.85 7.44
N ALA A 106 -5.38 15.17 8.64
CA ALA A 106 -6.20 15.70 9.74
C ALA A 106 -6.77 17.11 9.47
N GLY A 107 -6.12 17.89 8.61
CA GLY A 107 -6.60 19.18 8.10
C GLY A 107 -7.53 19.08 6.89
N GLY A 108 -7.71 17.87 6.34
CA GLY A 108 -8.51 17.60 5.14
C GLY A 108 -7.74 17.73 3.82
N GLY A 109 -6.43 17.92 3.86
CA GLY A 109 -5.55 17.95 2.69
C GLY A 109 -5.20 16.56 2.16
N ASN A 110 -4.36 16.54 1.11
CA ASN A 110 -3.93 15.31 0.46
C ASN A 110 -2.74 14.69 1.19
N VAL A 111 -2.78 13.39 1.46
CA VAL A 111 -1.62 12.67 1.99
C VAL A 111 -0.61 12.25 0.92
N VAL A 112 -1.05 12.23 -0.34
CA VAL A 112 -0.27 11.97 -1.56
C VAL A 112 -1.07 12.51 -2.74
N TYR A 113 -0.40 12.99 -3.80
CA TYR A 113 -1.11 13.42 -5.00
C TYR A 113 -1.79 12.23 -5.70
N SER A 114 -3.08 12.37 -6.01
CA SER A 114 -3.91 11.33 -6.66
C SER A 114 -4.60 11.79 -7.95
N GLY A 115 -4.07 12.83 -8.58
CA GLY A 115 -4.57 13.34 -9.85
C GLY A 115 -3.82 12.81 -11.07
N SER A 116 -3.96 13.53 -12.19
CA SER A 116 -3.30 13.18 -13.46
C SER A 116 -1.76 13.32 -13.39
N PRO A 117 -1.00 12.38 -13.96
CA PRO A 117 -1.45 11.20 -14.71
C PRO A 117 -1.95 10.08 -13.79
N PHE A 118 -3.14 9.53 -14.08
CA PHE A 118 -3.75 8.43 -13.32
C PHE A 118 -2.93 7.14 -13.41
N SER A 119 -2.24 6.93 -14.54
CA SER A 119 -1.30 5.83 -14.72
C SER A 119 0.05 6.02 -14.03
N GLY A 120 0.27 7.15 -13.37
CA GLY A 120 1.48 7.44 -12.61
C GLY A 120 1.47 6.74 -11.24
N ILE A 121 2.64 6.23 -10.83
CA ILE A 121 2.87 5.75 -9.48
C ILE A 121 3.41 6.93 -8.66
N HIS A 122 2.57 7.50 -7.82
CA HIS A 122 2.86 8.72 -7.07
C HIS A 122 3.45 8.39 -5.71
N LYS A 123 4.63 8.94 -5.42
CA LYS A 123 5.25 8.92 -4.10
C LYS A 123 4.74 10.11 -3.30
N SER A 124 4.34 9.89 -2.05
CA SER A 124 4.10 10.98 -1.12
C SER A 124 5.39 11.75 -0.87
N ASN A 125 5.31 13.06 -0.72
CA ASN A 125 6.48 13.86 -0.40
C ASN A 125 6.90 13.62 1.07
N PRO A 126 8.12 13.11 1.33
CA PRO A 126 8.57 12.89 2.71
C PRO A 126 8.74 14.18 3.54
N ASP A 127 8.87 15.33 2.89
CA ASP A 127 8.99 16.63 3.55
C ASP A 127 7.62 17.21 3.95
N ASP A 128 6.52 16.62 3.47
CA ASP A 128 5.17 17.00 3.90
C ASP A 128 4.89 16.41 5.29
N PRO A 129 4.69 17.24 6.33
CA PRO A 129 4.39 16.78 7.69
C PRO A 129 2.97 16.22 7.83
N ASP A 130 2.05 16.56 6.91
CA ASP A 130 0.63 16.23 7.00
C ASP A 130 0.27 14.98 6.18
N ARG A 131 1.24 14.12 5.83
CA ARG A 131 0.99 12.90 5.06
C ARG A 131 0.39 11.72 5.85
N VAL A 132 -0.04 11.92 7.09
CA VAL A 132 -0.69 10.89 7.91
C VAL A 132 -2.17 10.79 7.57
N VAL A 133 -2.65 9.59 7.21
CA VAL A 133 -4.08 9.38 6.94
C VAL A 133 -4.93 9.56 8.20
N ALA A 134 -5.96 10.40 8.10
CA ALA A 134 -6.91 10.67 9.18
C ALA A 134 -8.37 10.41 8.79
N SER A 135 -8.71 10.61 7.51
CA SER A 135 -10.07 10.39 7.01
C SER A 135 -10.09 9.93 5.56
N TRP A 136 -11.27 9.57 5.06
CA TRP A 136 -11.49 9.19 3.66
C TRP A 136 -12.69 9.98 3.13
N THR A 137 -12.55 10.59 1.95
CA THR A 137 -13.58 11.44 1.34
C THR A 137 -13.80 11.06 -0.13
N GLY A 138 -14.85 11.61 -0.75
CA GLY A 138 -15.16 11.33 -2.16
C GLY A 138 -16.32 10.35 -2.35
N THR A 139 -16.56 9.95 -3.60
CA THR A 139 -17.81 9.30 -4.04
C THR A 139 -17.61 7.91 -4.64
N GLY A 140 -16.42 7.32 -4.47
CA GLY A 140 -16.08 6.02 -5.07
C GLY A 140 -17.14 4.94 -4.84
N GLY A 141 -17.37 4.14 -5.88
CA GLY A 141 -18.35 3.06 -5.88
C GLY A 141 -18.01 1.90 -4.95
N THR A 142 -18.85 0.87 -4.99
CA THR A 142 -18.64 -0.39 -4.26
C THR A 142 -18.62 -1.54 -5.26
N GLY A 143 -17.76 -2.53 -5.03
CA GLY A 143 -17.70 -3.73 -5.86
C GLY A 143 -16.62 -4.68 -5.37
N ASP A 144 -16.65 -5.89 -5.92
CA ASP A 144 -15.68 -6.92 -5.57
C ASP A 144 -14.33 -6.64 -6.24
N TYR A 145 -13.27 -6.80 -5.46
CA TYR A 145 -11.90 -6.74 -5.95
C TYR A 145 -11.09 -7.87 -5.32
N THR A 146 -10.02 -8.26 -6.01
CA THR A 146 -8.95 -9.08 -5.48
C THR A 146 -7.68 -8.23 -5.42
N ILE A 147 -7.01 -8.23 -4.28
CA ILE A 147 -5.66 -7.68 -4.16
C ILE A 147 -4.65 -8.81 -4.20
N HIS A 148 -3.69 -8.70 -5.11
CA HIS A 148 -2.56 -9.61 -5.24
C HIS A 148 -1.34 -8.97 -4.59
N LEU A 149 -0.55 -9.79 -3.90
CA LEU A 149 0.64 -9.34 -3.18
C LEU A 149 1.83 -10.24 -3.52
N GLN A 150 2.95 -9.62 -3.88
CA GLN A 150 4.27 -10.25 -4.03
C GLN A 150 5.25 -9.56 -3.07
N GLY A 151 6.20 -10.33 -2.51
CA GLY A 151 7.17 -9.79 -1.55
C GLY A 151 6.58 -9.44 -0.18
N ALA A 152 5.36 -9.91 0.11
CA ALA A 152 4.67 -9.69 1.38
C ALA A 152 4.07 -10.99 1.94
N ALA A 153 3.81 -10.97 3.23
CA ALA A 153 3.14 -12.02 3.99
C ALA A 153 2.00 -11.41 4.81
N PHE A 154 1.00 -12.24 5.12
CA PHE A 154 -0.02 -11.85 6.09
C PHE A 154 0.60 -11.72 7.48
N VAL A 155 0.16 -10.70 8.23
CA VAL A 155 0.52 -10.55 9.64
C VAL A 155 -0.18 -11.66 10.42
N PRO A 156 0.53 -12.50 11.20
CA PRO A 156 -0.10 -13.51 12.03
C PRO A 156 -1.09 -12.87 12.99
N GLU A 157 -2.28 -13.46 13.12
CA GLU A 157 -3.27 -12.95 14.06
C GLU A 157 -2.71 -12.99 15.50
N PRO A 158 -3.03 -12.00 16.36
CA PRO A 158 -2.57 -11.99 17.75
C PRO A 158 -2.86 -13.29 18.50
N ALA A 159 -3.99 -13.96 18.18
CA ALA A 159 -4.36 -15.24 18.74
C ALA A 159 -3.41 -16.39 18.34
N SER A 160 -2.89 -16.39 17.10
CA SER A 160 -1.92 -17.37 16.64
C SER A 160 -0.57 -17.22 17.36
N VAL A 161 -0.16 -15.98 17.64
CA VAL A 161 1.05 -15.69 18.44
C VAL A 161 0.87 -16.13 19.89
N LEU A 162 -0.29 -15.86 20.49
CA LEU A 162 -0.63 -16.33 21.84
C LEU A 162 -0.67 -17.85 21.94
N ALA A 163 -1.28 -18.54 20.97
CA ALA A 163 -1.33 -20.00 20.95
C ALA A 163 0.07 -20.63 20.83
N LEU A 164 0.94 -20.06 19.99
CA LEU A 164 2.34 -20.49 19.89
C LEU A 164 3.11 -20.27 21.20
N GLY A 165 2.96 -19.07 21.79
CA GLY A 165 3.60 -18.73 23.06
C GLY A 165 3.14 -19.62 24.22
N ALA A 166 1.84 -19.86 24.33
CA ALA A 166 1.26 -20.76 25.32
C ALA A 166 1.71 -22.21 25.12
N GLY A 167 1.75 -22.69 23.87
CA GLY A 167 2.23 -24.03 23.53
C GLY A 167 3.69 -24.25 23.92
N LEU A 168 4.58 -23.30 23.62
CA LEU A 168 6.00 -23.35 24.00
C LEU A 168 6.18 -23.33 25.53
N ALA A 169 5.46 -22.46 26.24
CA ALA A 169 5.50 -22.40 27.70
C ALA A 169 5.01 -23.72 28.34
N GLY A 170 3.95 -24.32 27.80
CA GLY A 170 3.45 -25.63 28.21
C GLY A 170 4.47 -26.76 28.05
N LEU A 171 5.17 -26.81 26.90
CA LEU A 171 6.22 -27.79 26.64
C LEU A 171 7.42 -27.64 27.60
N VAL A 172 7.84 -26.41 27.89
CA VAL A 172 8.92 -26.15 28.86
C VAL A 172 8.49 -26.52 30.28
N GLY A 173 7.23 -26.24 30.65
CA GLY A 173 6.65 -26.62 31.94
C GLY A 173 6.59 -28.15 32.14
N LEU A 174 6.17 -28.89 31.11
CA LEU A 174 6.13 -30.36 31.12
C LEU A 174 7.54 -30.98 31.24
N ARG A 175 8.56 -30.34 30.65
CA ARG A 175 9.95 -30.79 30.73
C ARG A 175 10.56 -30.58 32.12
N ARG A 176 10.12 -29.56 32.86
CA ARG A 176 10.58 -29.26 34.22
C ARG A 176 9.93 -30.14 35.30
N ARG A 177 8.74 -30.69 35.06
CA ARG A 177 8.04 -31.60 35.98
C ARG A 177 8.54 -33.04 35.98
N LYS A 178 9.46 -33.42 35.09
CA LYS A 178 10.03 -34.77 35.01
C LYS A 178 11.38 -34.93 35.76
N LYS A 179 11.52 -34.33 36.94
CA LYS A 179 12.64 -34.60 37.85
C LYS A 179 12.12 -34.94 39.23
#